data_AF-A0A951I2P5-F1
#
_entry.id   AF-A0A951I2P5-F1
#
_cell.length_a   1.000
_cell.length_b   1.000
_cell.length_c   1.000
_cell.angle_alpha   90.00
_cell.angle_beta   90.00
_cell.angle_gamma   90.00
#
_symmetry.space_group_name_H-M   'P 1'
#
loop_
_entity.id
_entity.type
_entity.pdbx_description
1 polymer ?
#
loop_
_entity_poly.entity_id
_entity_poly.type
_entity_poly.pdbx_seq_one_letter_code
_entity_poly.pdbx_strand_id
1 'polypeptide(L)'
;ELMEQWERGWQYVFDALEPLGPDDLSRVVYIRGEEHTVLEAVSRQQMHYAMHIGQIIFLAKHFKSADWKSLSIPRNRSAEYNVYLNDKMQATAGKLEQDRFDSVQEFIKESESKDEN
;
A
#
# COMPACT_ATOMS: atom_id res chain seq x y z
N GLU A 1 17.72 9.28 -11.87
CA GLU A 1 18.63 8.46 -11.03
C GLU A 1 17.89 7.70 -9.93
N LEU A 2 17.36 8.32 -8.87
CA LEU A 2 16.69 7.57 -7.77
C LEU A 2 15.50 6.73 -8.25
N MET A 3 14.55 7.33 -8.96
CA MET A 3 13.37 6.60 -9.45
C MET A 3 13.74 5.53 -10.47
N GLU A 4 14.79 5.74 -11.26
CA GLU A 4 15.27 4.72 -12.20
C GLU A 4 15.85 3.49 -11.47
N GLN A 5 16.62 3.72 -10.40
CA GLN A 5 17.12 2.63 -9.56
C GLN A 5 15.99 1.93 -8.80
N TRP A 6 14.96 2.68 -8.39
CA TRP A 6 13.75 2.15 -7.78
C TRP A 6 13.02 1.19 -8.73
N GLU A 7 12.71 1.63 -9.94
CA GLU A 7 12.04 0.79 -10.95
C GLU A 7 12.88 -0.44 -11.30
N ARG A 8 14.19 -0.25 -11.51
CA ARG A 8 15.11 -1.36 -11.78
C ARG A 8 15.13 -2.39 -10.64
N GLY A 9 15.15 -1.92 -9.39
CA GLY A 9 15.13 -2.78 -8.21
C GLY A 9 13.86 -3.63 -8.12
N TRP A 10 12.69 -3.03 -8.38
CA TRP A 10 11.43 -3.76 -8.40
C TRP A 10 11.33 -4.74 -9.55
N GLN A 11 11.87 -4.40 -10.73
CA GLN A 11 11.90 -5.33 -11.86
C GLN A 11 12.59 -6.65 -11.49
N TYR A 12 13.72 -6.61 -10.79
CA TYR A 12 14.38 -7.85 -10.31
C TYR A 12 13.51 -8.69 -9.38
N VAL A 13 12.67 -8.04 -8.55
CA VAL A 13 11.74 -8.76 -7.67
C VAL A 13 10.64 -9.41 -8.50
N PHE A 14 10.04 -8.68 -9.44
CA PHE A 14 8.96 -9.21 -10.28
C PHE A 14 9.45 -10.33 -11.20
N ASP A 15 10.59 -10.15 -11.86
CA ASP A 15 11.21 -11.19 -12.72
C ASP A 15 11.48 -12.49 -11.94
N ALA A 16 11.81 -12.39 -10.66
CA ALA A 16 12.07 -13.55 -9.81
C ALA A 16 10.79 -14.23 -9.29
N LEU A 17 9.70 -13.47 -9.10
CA LEU A 17 8.45 -13.98 -8.52
C LEU A 17 7.42 -14.43 -9.57
N GLU A 18 7.34 -13.75 -10.70
CA GLU A 18 6.36 -14.02 -11.77
C GLU A 18 6.38 -15.47 -12.30
N PRO A 19 7.54 -16.14 -12.46
CA PRO A 19 7.58 -17.51 -12.95
C PRO A 19 7.16 -18.56 -11.91
N LEU A 20 7.00 -18.18 -10.63
CA LEU A 20 6.77 -19.13 -9.55
C LEU A 20 5.35 -19.70 -9.60
N GLY A 21 5.24 -21.02 -9.50
CA GLY A 21 3.97 -21.71 -9.33
C GLY A 21 3.65 -22.00 -7.85
N PRO A 22 2.45 -22.52 -7.55
CA PRO A 22 2.07 -22.92 -6.19
C PRO A 22 3.03 -23.92 -5.55
N ASP A 23 3.56 -24.87 -6.33
CA ASP A 23 4.49 -25.89 -5.84
C ASP A 23 5.83 -25.29 -5.40
N ASP A 24 6.24 -24.18 -6.02
CA ASP A 24 7.49 -23.49 -5.69
C ASP A 24 7.45 -22.83 -4.30
N LEU A 25 6.26 -22.48 -3.80
CA LEU A 25 6.10 -21.78 -2.53
C LEU A 25 6.63 -22.58 -1.33
N SER A 26 6.67 -23.91 -1.46
CA SER A 26 7.17 -24.83 -0.44
C SER A 26 8.67 -25.12 -0.54
N ARG A 27 9.34 -24.68 -1.61
CA ARG A 27 10.78 -24.92 -1.82
C ARG A 27 11.59 -24.23 -0.73
N VAL A 28 12.65 -24.88 -0.28
CA VAL A 28 13.57 -24.31 0.71
C VAL A 28 14.58 -23.38 0.04
N VAL A 29 14.73 -22.21 0.64
CA VAL A 29 15.78 -21.22 0.37
C VAL A 29 16.48 -20.88 1.68
N TYR A 30 17.76 -20.50 1.60
CA TYR A 30 18.53 -20.13 2.78
C TYR A 30 18.70 -18.62 2.85
N ILE A 31 18.31 -18.02 3.98
CA ILE A 31 18.56 -16.60 4.27
C ILE A 31 19.50 -16.56 5.47
N ARG A 32 20.74 -16.10 5.26
CA ARG A 32 21.77 -16.01 6.31
C ARG A 32 22.01 -17.34 7.05
N GLY A 33 21.87 -18.46 6.33
CA GLY A 33 22.07 -19.80 6.87
C GLY A 33 20.84 -20.43 7.53
N GLU A 34 19.73 -19.70 7.63
CA GLU A 34 18.46 -20.24 8.13
C GLU A 34 17.59 -20.72 6.98
N GLU A 35 16.96 -21.89 7.16
CA GLU A 35 16.00 -22.45 6.21
C GLU A 35 14.69 -21.68 6.26
N HIS A 36 14.19 -21.34 5.08
CA HIS A 36 12.87 -20.78 4.88
C HIS A 36 12.24 -21.43 3.65
N THR A 37 10.93 -21.60 3.65
CA THR A 37 10.18 -21.77 2.41
C THR A 37 10.24 -20.47 1.58
N VAL A 38 10.04 -20.58 0.26
CA VAL A 38 9.90 -19.40 -0.60
C VAL A 38 8.79 -18.47 -0.10
N LEU A 39 7.66 -19.02 0.38
CA LEU A 39 6.58 -18.23 0.96
C LEU A 39 7.02 -17.43 2.20
N GLU A 40 7.77 -18.04 3.10
CA GLU A 40 8.30 -17.38 4.29
C GLU A 40 9.32 -16.29 3.91
N ALA A 41 10.19 -16.58 2.94
CA ALA A 41 11.17 -15.62 2.43
C ALA A 41 10.49 -14.37 1.83
N VAL A 42 9.46 -14.56 1.01
CA VAL A 42 8.67 -13.47 0.42
C VAL A 42 7.92 -12.69 1.49
N SER A 43 7.24 -13.38 2.41
CA SER A 43 6.48 -12.74 3.49
C SER A 43 7.38 -11.90 4.40
N ARG A 44 8.57 -12.42 4.74
CA ARG A 44 9.60 -11.70 5.50
C ARG A 44 10.04 -10.44 4.77
N GLN A 45 10.26 -10.52 3.46
CA GLN A 45 10.68 -9.38 2.65
C GLN A 45 9.57 -8.33 2.53
N GLN A 46 8.31 -8.74 2.35
CA GLN A 46 7.16 -7.84 2.31
C GLN A 46 7.03 -7.05 3.63
N MET A 47 7.19 -7.72 4.77
CA MET A 47 7.17 -7.06 6.08
C MET A 47 8.32 -6.04 6.22
N HIS A 48 9.51 -6.39 5.73
CA HIS A 48 10.66 -5.50 5.73
C HIS A 48 10.42 -4.23 4.90
N TYR A 49 9.78 -4.35 3.73
CA TYR A 49 9.36 -3.20 2.94
C TYR A 49 8.36 -2.33 3.68
N ALA A 50 7.33 -2.92 4.30
CA ALA A 50 6.35 -2.18 5.08
C ALA A 50 7.00 -1.38 6.22
N MET A 51 8.00 -1.97 6.90
CA MET A 51 8.78 -1.28 7.94
C MET A 51 9.49 -0.04 7.38
N HIS A 52 10.21 -0.17 6.27
CA HIS A 52 10.92 0.97 5.68
C HIS A 52 9.99 2.04 5.11
N ILE A 53 8.88 1.64 4.49
CA ILE A 53 7.83 2.57 4.05
C ILE A 53 7.27 3.33 5.26
N GLY A 54 7.05 2.64 6.38
CA GLY A 54 6.65 3.28 7.65
C GLY A 54 7.66 4.31 8.15
N GLN A 55 8.96 4.00 8.10
CA GLN A 55 10.02 4.95 8.46
C GLN A 55 10.03 6.19 7.55
N ILE A 56 9.89 6.00 6.23
CA ILE A 56 9.81 7.10 5.26
C ILE A 56 8.58 7.97 5.54
N ILE A 57 7.40 7.36 5.75
CA ILE A 57 6.17 8.08 6.08
C ILE A 57 6.31 8.84 7.40
N PHE A 58 6.93 8.24 8.42
CA PHE A 58 7.16 8.90 9.70
C PHE A 58 8.02 10.16 9.55
N LEU A 59 9.13 10.07 8.81
CA LEU A 59 9.98 11.22 8.53
C LEU A 59 9.24 12.28 7.71
N ALA A 60 8.52 11.88 6.66
CA ALA A 60 7.76 12.81 5.83
C ALA A 60 6.66 13.53 6.63
N LYS A 61 5.96 12.83 7.53
CA LYS A 61 5.01 13.41 8.50
C LYS A 61 5.69 14.44 9.39
N HIS A 62 6.86 14.11 9.94
CA HIS A 62 7.60 15.01 10.81
C HIS A 62 8.02 16.30 10.07
N PHE A 63 8.54 16.17 8.85
CA PHE A 63 8.99 17.32 8.06
C PHE A 63 7.84 18.19 7.53
N LYS A 64 6.70 17.59 7.18
CA LYS A 64 5.53 18.36 6.72
C LYS A 64 4.72 18.94 7.87
N SER A 65 4.75 18.33 9.05
CA SER A 65 4.04 18.79 10.25
C SER A 65 2.58 19.19 9.96
N ALA A 66 2.26 20.48 9.99
CA ALA A 66 0.91 20.98 9.76
C ALA A 66 0.45 20.82 8.30
N ASP A 67 1.40 20.79 7.35
CA ASP A 67 1.14 20.64 5.92
C ASP A 67 1.06 19.16 5.50
N TRP A 68 1.07 18.22 6.45
CA TRP A 68 0.96 16.81 6.13
C TRP A 68 -0.44 16.46 5.62
N LYS A 69 -0.52 16.02 4.37
CA LYS A 69 -1.74 15.43 3.80
C LYS A 69 -1.80 13.93 4.10
N SER A 70 -2.94 13.47 4.61
CA SER A 70 -3.14 12.05 4.92
C SER A 70 -3.05 11.20 3.65
N LEU A 71 -2.28 10.10 3.68
CA LEU A 71 -2.18 9.13 2.58
C LEU A 71 -3.26 8.04 2.65
N SER A 72 -4.15 8.14 3.63
CA SER A 72 -5.28 7.24 3.88
C SER A 72 -6.44 8.05 4.50
N ILE A 73 -7.48 7.38 4.98
CA ILE A 73 -8.62 8.02 5.63
C ILE A 73 -8.10 8.92 6.77
N PRO A 74 -8.41 10.23 6.75
CA PRO A 74 -7.95 11.14 7.79
C PRO A 74 -8.44 10.72 9.17
N ARG A 75 -7.67 11.09 10.20
CA ARG A 75 -7.97 10.73 11.58
C ARG A 75 -9.38 11.19 11.96
N ASN A 76 -10.15 10.32 12.61
CA ASN A 76 -11.54 10.57 13.03
C ASN A 76 -12.55 10.81 11.88
N ARG A 77 -12.21 10.45 10.64
CA ARG A 77 -13.14 10.51 9.49
C ARG A 77 -13.61 9.14 8.99
N SER A 78 -13.26 8.05 9.68
CA SER A 78 -13.62 6.68 9.26
C SER A 78 -15.14 6.44 9.15
N ALA A 79 -15.94 6.99 10.07
CA ALA A 79 -17.39 6.85 10.02
C ALA A 79 -17.98 7.54 8.77
N GLU A 80 -17.51 8.75 8.45
CA GLU A 80 -17.96 9.48 7.26
C GLU A 80 -17.51 8.80 5.97
N TYR A 81 -16.27 8.30 5.94
CA TYR A 81 -15.79 7.53 4.82
C TYR A 81 -16.62 6.26 4.57
N ASN A 82 -17.05 5.56 5.62
CA ASN A 82 -17.89 4.37 5.47
C ASN A 82 -19.28 4.69 4.90
N VAL A 83 -19.86 5.84 5.26
CA VAL A 83 -21.13 6.32 4.66
C VAL A 83 -20.90 6.63 3.18
N TYR A 84 -19.88 7.43 2.87
CA TYR A 84 -19.48 7.75 1.50
C TYR A 84 -19.30 6.49 0.64
N LEU A 85 -18.56 5.50 1.16
CA LEU A 85 -18.29 4.25 0.47
C LEU A 85 -19.58 3.46 0.20
N ASN A 86 -20.48 3.37 1.19
CA ASN A 86 -21.75 2.66 1.03
C ASN A 86 -22.65 3.32 -0.02
N ASP A 87 -22.73 4.65 -0.03
CA ASP A 87 -23.50 5.39 -1.04
C ASP A 87 -22.92 5.16 -2.45
N LYS A 88 -21.59 5.16 -2.60
CA LYS A 88 -20.93 4.80 -3.86
C LYS A 88 -21.23 3.36 -4.29
N MET A 89 -21.20 2.40 -3.36
CA MET A 89 -21.52 0.99 -3.64
C MET A 89 -22.95 0.77 -4.12
N GLN A 90 -23.91 1.53 -3.56
CA GLN A 90 -25.30 1.51 -4.00
C GLN A 90 -25.45 2.11 -5.40
N ALA A 91 -24.74 3.21 -5.70
CA ALA A 91 -24.78 3.85 -7.01
C ALA A 91 -24.15 3.02 -8.13
N THR A 92 -23.13 2.19 -7.84
CA THR A 92 -22.43 1.35 -8.82
C THR A 92 -22.92 -0.10 -8.88
N ALA A 93 -24.04 -0.42 -8.22
CA ALA A 93 -24.61 -1.77 -8.13
C ALA A 93 -23.59 -2.84 -7.67
N GLY A 94 -22.70 -2.47 -6.73
CA GLY A 94 -21.73 -3.40 -6.11
C GLY A 94 -20.46 -3.68 -6.92
N LYS A 95 -20.20 -3.00 -8.05
CA LYS A 95 -18.93 -3.12 -8.78
C LYS A 95 -17.91 -2.11 -8.26
N LEU A 96 -17.11 -2.49 -7.25
CA LEU A 96 -16.12 -1.59 -6.63
C LEU A 96 -14.76 -2.24 -6.28
N GLU A 97 -14.48 -3.48 -6.72
CA GLU A 97 -13.27 -4.19 -6.27
C GLU A 97 -11.95 -3.49 -6.62
N GLN A 98 -11.89 -2.78 -7.75
CA GLN A 98 -10.66 -2.10 -8.21
C GLN A 98 -10.58 -0.63 -7.76
N ASP A 99 -11.70 -0.04 -7.32
CA ASP A 99 -11.90 1.41 -7.07
C ASP A 99 -11.81 1.77 -5.56
N ARG A 100 -11.43 0.81 -4.71
CA ARG A 100 -11.40 1.01 -3.25
C ARG A 100 -10.22 1.84 -2.74
N PHE A 101 -9.07 1.82 -3.43
CA PHE A 101 -7.95 2.70 -3.12
C PHE A 101 -8.18 4.12 -3.66
N ASP A 102 -8.75 4.22 -4.86
CA ASP A 102 -9.07 5.49 -5.51
C ASP A 102 -10.15 6.26 -4.75
N SER A 103 -11.17 5.57 -4.24
CA SER A 103 -12.22 6.16 -3.39
C SER A 103 -11.71 6.80 -2.09
N VAL A 104 -10.61 6.33 -1.50
CA VAL A 104 -9.99 7.02 -0.36
C VAL A 104 -9.41 8.36 -0.80
N GLN A 105 -8.74 8.40 -1.96
CA GLN A 105 -8.15 9.63 -2.49
C GLN A 105 -9.21 10.64 -2.93
N GLU A 106 -10.29 10.16 -3.54
CA GLU A 106 -11.46 10.98 -3.88
C GLU A 106 -12.10 11.57 -2.63
N PHE A 107 -12.35 10.76 -1.60
CA PHE A 107 -12.90 11.23 -0.32
C PHE A 107 -12.03 12.31 0.32
N ILE A 108 -10.70 12.14 0.32
CA ILE A 108 -9.78 13.16 0.84
C ILE A 108 -9.92 14.46 0.06
N LYS A 109 -9.89 14.41 -1.28
CA LYS A 109 -10.04 15.61 -2.13
C LYS A 109 -11.38 16.31 -1.93
N GLU A 110 -12.47 15.56 -1.81
CA GLU A 110 -13.81 16.11 -1.55
C GLU A 110 -13.96 16.70 -0.15
N SER A 111 -13.23 16.19 0.84
CA SER A 111 -13.20 16.75 2.19
C SER A 111 -12.40 18.05 2.26
N GLU A 112 -11.23 18.10 1.61
CA GLU A 112 -10.38 19.30 1.57
C GLU A 112 -11.09 20.48 0.87
N SER A 113 -11.87 20.24 -0.20
CA SER A 113 -12.59 21.29 -0.92
C SER A 113 -13.79 21.88 -0.16
N LYS A 114 -14.34 21.15 0.82
CA LYS A 114 -15.43 21.63 1.69
C LYS A 114 -14.94 22.49 2.85
N ASP A 115 -13.70 22.29 3.31
CA ASP A 115 -13.12 23.04 4.41
C ASP A 115 -12.53 24.41 3.96
N GLU A 116 -12.32 24.62 2.64
CA GLU A 116 -11.82 25.87 2.06
C GLU A 116 -12.93 26.89 1.68
N ASN A 117 -14.22 26.53 1.81
CA ASN A 117 -15.39 27.33 1.43
C ASN A 117 -16.25 27.72 2.64
#